data_AF-A0A7Y3TN83-F1
#
_entry.id   AF-A0A7Y3TN83-F1
#
_cell.length_a   1.000
_cell.length_b   1.000
_cell.length_c   1.000
_cell.angle_alpha   90.00
_cell.angle_beta   90.00
_cell.angle_gamma   90.00
#
_symmetry.space_group_name_H-M   'P 1'
#
loop_
_entity.id
_entity.type
_entity.pdbx_description
1 polymer ?
#
loop_
_entity_poly.entity_id
_entity_poly.type
_entity_poly.pdbx_seq_one_letter_code
_entity_poly.pdbx_strand_id
1 'polypeptide(L)'
;MNRDHRSGVKYMLAGGSILAALGLLVDSQGLLPKMAGGKDICQQVIQEKAVLSRDQLTQVLSVPERANKQAIRQVMKLPYCRLSTIQPRAGMTAEREAYPLAFDPKTWLIVLYEGDEYAGYSFSFRR
;
A
#
# COMPACT_ATOMS: atom_id res chain seq x y z
N MET A 1 -57.79 -44.76 -18.65
CA MET A 1 -59.03 -44.36 -17.94
C MET A 1 -58.91 -44.76 -16.48
N ASN A 2 -59.46 -43.93 -15.58
CA ASN A 2 -59.44 -43.92 -14.10
C ASN A 2 -58.20 -43.33 -13.41
N ARG A 3 -58.26 -42.07 -12.91
CA ARG A 3 -58.95 -41.51 -11.71
C ARG A 3 -58.19 -41.84 -10.43
N ASP A 4 -57.41 -40.89 -9.90
CA ASP A 4 -57.78 -39.74 -9.04
C ASP A 4 -57.36 -40.08 -7.62
N HIS A 5 -56.37 -39.38 -7.07
CA HIS A 5 -56.21 -39.20 -5.62
C HIS A 5 -55.79 -37.75 -5.37
N ARG A 6 -56.79 -36.94 -4.99
CA ARG A 6 -56.63 -35.64 -4.35
C ARG A 6 -56.36 -35.84 -2.86
N SER A 7 -55.28 -35.26 -2.36
CA SER A 7 -55.06 -34.72 -1.00
C SER A 7 -53.57 -34.36 -0.91
N GLY A 8 -53.11 -33.25 -0.36
CA GLY A 8 -53.71 -32.15 0.36
C GLY A 8 -52.53 -31.25 0.71
N VAL A 9 -52.52 -30.05 0.11
CA VAL A 9 -52.01 -28.78 0.66
C VAL A 9 -50.77 -28.81 1.59
N LYS A 10 -49.71 -28.20 1.04
CA LYS A 10 -48.72 -27.32 1.69
C LYS A 10 -47.83 -27.94 2.77
N TYR A 11 -46.69 -28.46 2.34
CA TYR A 11 -45.50 -28.48 3.17
C TYR A 11 -44.38 -27.68 2.51
N MET A 12 -44.28 -26.44 3.00
CA MET A 12 -43.05 -25.72 3.29
C MET A 12 -41.99 -25.61 2.17
N LEU A 13 -42.21 -24.63 1.28
CA LEU A 13 -41.13 -23.81 0.73
C LEU A 13 -40.57 -22.94 1.87
N ALA A 14 -39.60 -23.43 2.64
CA ALA A 14 -38.78 -22.60 3.53
C ALA A 14 -37.58 -23.41 4.02
N GLY A 15 -36.58 -23.60 3.17
CA GLY A 15 -35.39 -24.38 3.53
C GLY A 15 -34.16 -24.01 2.74
N GLY A 16 -33.94 -22.72 2.46
CA GLY A 16 -32.83 -22.32 1.60
C GLY A 16 -32.40 -20.87 1.74
N SER A 17 -32.11 -20.39 2.95
CA SER A 17 -31.53 -19.03 3.09
C SER A 17 -30.61 -18.80 4.29
N ILE A 18 -30.26 -19.79 5.11
CA ILE A 18 -29.49 -19.51 6.35
C ILE A 18 -27.96 -19.61 6.17
N LEU A 19 -27.45 -20.17 5.07
CA LEU A 19 -26.00 -20.30 4.88
C LEU A 19 -25.31 -19.06 4.25
N ALA A 20 -26.04 -18.01 3.88
CA ALA A 20 -25.42 -16.79 3.35
C ALA A 20 -24.90 -15.84 4.44
N ALA A 21 -25.34 -15.98 5.70
CA ALA A 21 -25.02 -15.02 6.76
C ALA A 21 -23.70 -15.28 7.51
N LEU A 22 -23.11 -16.47 7.39
CA LEU A 22 -21.84 -16.79 8.07
C LEU A 22 -20.59 -16.32 7.31
N GLY A 23 -20.71 -15.89 6.05
CA GLY A 23 -19.59 -15.39 5.26
C GLY A 23 -19.18 -13.95 5.54
N LEU A 24 -20.03 -13.15 6.22
CA LEU A 24 -19.79 -11.72 6.46
C LEU A 24 -18.93 -11.43 7.69
N LEU A 25 -18.55 -12.45 8.46
CA LEU A 25 -17.68 -12.31 9.64
C LEU A 25 -16.25 -12.80 9.39
N VAL A 26 -15.91 -13.19 8.15
CA VAL A 26 -14.53 -13.45 7.78
C VAL A 26 -13.90 -12.10 7.46
N ASP A 27 -13.29 -11.51 8.48
CA ASP A 27 -12.39 -10.37 8.36
C ASP A 27 -11.40 -10.63 7.21
N SER A 28 -11.57 -9.92 6.11
CA SER A 28 -10.83 -10.11 4.86
C SER A 28 -9.36 -9.66 4.96
N GLN A 29 -8.91 -9.26 6.14
CA GLN A 29 -7.54 -8.81 6.41
C GLN A 29 -6.48 -9.93 6.36
N GLY A 30 -6.88 -11.21 6.33
CA GLY A 30 -5.94 -12.34 6.39
C GLY A 30 -5.68 -13.12 5.09
N LEU A 31 -6.52 -12.95 4.05
CA LEU A 31 -6.51 -13.79 2.84
C LEU A 31 -5.80 -13.16 1.63
N LEU A 32 -5.38 -11.90 1.74
CA LEU A 32 -4.56 -11.27 0.72
C LEU A 32 -3.10 -11.64 0.97
N PRO A 33 -2.36 -12.15 -0.03
CA PRO A 33 -0.92 -12.31 0.12
C PRO A 33 -0.35 -10.94 0.49
N LYS A 34 0.29 -10.85 1.66
CA LYS A 34 1.14 -9.70 1.99
C LYS A 34 2.13 -9.59 0.84
N MET A 35 1.88 -8.67 -0.10
CA MET A 35 2.88 -8.30 -1.08
C MET A 35 4.11 -7.95 -0.26
N ALA A 36 5.15 -8.77 -0.38
CA ALA A 36 6.37 -8.60 0.36
C ALA A 36 6.94 -7.25 -0.09
N GLY A 37 6.71 -6.21 0.71
CA GLY A 37 7.36 -4.93 0.52
C GLY A 37 8.86 -5.19 0.44
N GLY A 38 9.49 -4.73 -0.64
CA GLY A 38 10.92 -4.93 -0.84
C GLY A 38 11.68 -4.45 0.40
N LYS A 39 12.63 -5.25 0.89
CA LYS A 39 13.46 -4.85 2.05
C LYS A 39 14.09 -3.49 1.78
N ASP A 40 14.18 -2.64 2.81
CA ASP A 40 14.74 -1.29 2.72
C ASP A 40 16.27 -1.30 2.66
N ILE A 41 16.81 -2.05 1.71
CA ILE A 41 18.23 -2.21 1.44
C ILE A 41 18.59 -1.23 0.33
N CYS A 42 19.61 -0.41 0.57
CA CYS A 42 20.15 0.47 -0.45
C CYS A 42 20.79 -0.36 -1.55
N GLN A 43 20.29 -0.20 -2.79
CA GLN A 43 20.91 -0.79 -3.97
C GLN A 43 22.00 0.11 -4.53
N GLN A 44 21.80 1.43 -4.42
CA GLN A 44 22.74 2.42 -4.90
C GLN A 44 22.72 3.64 -3.98
N VAL A 45 23.87 3.96 -3.40
CA VAL A 45 24.05 5.23 -2.67
C VAL A 45 24.20 6.35 -3.69
N ILE A 46 23.41 7.42 -3.54
CA ILE A 46 23.41 8.59 -4.43
C ILE A 46 24.17 9.73 -3.76
N GLN A 47 23.87 10.04 -2.50
CA GLN A 47 24.55 11.08 -1.74
C GLN A 47 24.69 10.68 -0.27
N GLU A 48 25.89 10.27 0.12
CA GLU A 48 26.16 9.72 1.47
C GLU A 48 25.75 10.63 2.62
N LYS A 49 25.81 11.96 2.43
CA LYS A 49 25.51 12.97 3.44
C LYS A 49 24.10 13.56 3.32
N ALA A 50 23.26 13.01 2.44
CA ALA A 50 21.89 13.48 2.29
C ALA A 50 21.07 13.14 3.54
N VAL A 51 20.48 14.17 4.14
CA VAL A 51 19.58 14.09 5.28
C VAL A 51 18.41 15.04 5.07
N LEU A 52 17.26 14.70 5.65
CA LEU A 52 16.03 15.49 5.57
C LEU A 52 15.81 16.29 6.85
N SER A 53 15.69 17.61 6.75
CA SER A 53 15.37 18.47 7.90
C SER A 53 13.90 18.36 8.30
N ARG A 54 13.55 18.86 9.49
CA ARG A 54 12.14 18.95 9.95
C ARG A 54 11.28 19.82 9.02
N ASP A 55 11.84 20.92 8.56
CA ASP A 55 11.13 21.86 7.68
C ASP A 55 10.86 21.23 6.31
N GLN A 56 11.87 20.57 5.74
CA GLN A 56 11.70 19.85 4.47
C GLN A 56 10.72 18.68 4.60
N LEU A 57 10.76 17.95 5.73
CA LEU A 57 9.77 16.90 6.01
C LEU A 57 8.36 17.50 6.04
N THR A 58 8.14 18.58 6.77
CA THR A 58 6.81 19.21 6.86
C THR A 58 6.32 19.68 5.49
N GLN A 59 7.21 20.22 4.66
CA GLN A 59 6.88 20.65 3.31
C GLN A 59 6.54 19.45 2.40
N VAL A 60 7.33 18.36 2.40
CA VAL A 60 7.02 17.21 1.53
C VAL A 60 5.72 16.52 1.93
N LEU A 61 5.40 16.49 3.23
CA LEU A 61 4.13 15.94 3.72
C LEU A 61 2.90 16.73 3.25
N SER A 62 3.09 17.95 2.78
CA SER A 62 2.03 18.77 2.16
C SER A 62 1.89 18.57 0.64
N VAL A 63 2.83 17.88 -0.01
CA VAL A 63 2.77 17.61 -1.45
C VAL A 63 1.73 16.53 -1.72
N PRO A 64 0.71 16.78 -2.56
CA PRO A 64 -0.31 15.79 -2.85
C PRO A 64 0.26 14.66 -3.71
N GLU A 65 -0.24 13.44 -3.51
CA GLU A 65 0.02 12.31 -4.42
C GLU A 65 -0.32 12.67 -5.86
N ARG A 66 0.35 12.01 -6.81
CA ARG A 66 0.34 12.28 -8.26
C ARG A 66 0.94 13.64 -8.67
N ALA A 67 1.47 14.41 -7.73
CA ALA A 67 2.33 15.54 -8.08
C ALA A 67 3.55 15.05 -8.88
N ASN A 68 4.06 15.91 -9.74
CA ASN A 68 5.27 15.59 -10.49
C ASN A 68 6.47 15.40 -9.52
N LYS A 69 7.33 14.42 -9.80
CA LYS A 69 8.56 14.12 -9.05
C LYS A 69 9.44 15.35 -8.83
N GLN A 70 9.38 16.33 -9.73
CA GLN A 70 10.17 17.55 -9.65
C GLN A 70 9.68 18.46 -8.51
N ALA A 71 8.39 18.41 -8.15
CA ALA A 71 7.88 19.11 -6.98
C ALA A 71 8.51 18.57 -5.68
N ILE A 72 8.68 17.24 -5.60
CA ILE A 72 9.41 16.61 -4.51
C ILE A 72 10.87 17.06 -4.50
N ARG A 73 11.51 17.13 -5.68
CA ARG A 73 12.92 17.57 -5.85
C ARG A 73 13.18 19.03 -5.51
N GLN A 74 12.17 19.88 -5.60
CA GLN A 74 12.28 21.29 -5.21
C GLN A 74 12.34 21.45 -3.69
N VAL A 75 11.63 20.59 -2.96
CA VAL A 75 11.60 20.58 -1.49
C VAL A 75 12.79 19.80 -0.92
N MET A 76 13.00 18.60 -1.44
CA MET A 76 14.01 17.65 -0.99
C MET A 76 15.11 17.54 -2.04
N LYS A 77 16.37 17.59 -1.62
CA LYS A 77 17.52 17.42 -2.51
C LYS A 77 17.63 15.96 -3.01
N LEU A 78 18.80 15.56 -3.48
CA LEU A 78 19.06 14.16 -3.82
C LEU A 78 18.89 13.24 -2.59
N PRO A 79 18.47 11.99 -2.79
CA PRO A 79 18.30 11.06 -1.69
C PRO A 79 19.64 10.55 -1.19
N TYR A 80 19.62 9.90 -0.03
CA TYR A 80 20.76 9.12 0.42
C TYR A 80 21.01 7.95 -0.52
N CYS A 81 19.98 7.14 -0.78
CA CYS A 81 20.11 5.98 -1.64
C CYS A 81 18.80 5.65 -2.37
N ARG A 82 18.93 4.89 -3.45
CA ARG A 82 17.82 4.20 -4.12
C ARG A 82 17.67 2.80 -3.53
N LEU A 83 16.43 2.44 -3.19
CA LEU A 83 16.06 1.12 -2.70
C LEU A 83 15.62 0.21 -3.85
N SER A 84 15.43 -1.08 -3.57
CA SER A 84 14.79 -1.99 -4.50
C SER A 84 13.39 -1.51 -4.89
N THR A 85 13.08 -1.61 -6.18
CA THR A 85 11.72 -1.32 -6.67
C THR A 85 10.73 -2.32 -6.08
N ILE A 86 9.47 -1.89 -6.00
CA ILE A 86 8.36 -2.74 -5.58
C ILE A 86 7.24 -2.66 -6.60
N GLN A 87 6.27 -3.56 -6.48
CA GLN A 87 5.01 -3.46 -7.21
C GLN A 87 3.87 -3.29 -6.20
N PRO A 88 3.47 -2.05 -5.88
CA PRO A 88 2.38 -1.81 -4.93
C PRO A 88 1.04 -2.38 -5.41
N ARG A 89 0.90 -2.50 -6.74
CA ARG A 89 -0.24 -3.09 -7.45
C ARG A 89 0.24 -3.76 -8.73
N ALA A 90 -0.54 -4.73 -9.21
CA ALA A 90 -0.17 -5.53 -10.38
C ALA A 90 0.10 -4.65 -11.60
N GLY A 91 1.24 -4.89 -12.26
CA GLY A 91 1.63 -4.19 -13.49
C GLY A 91 2.21 -2.79 -13.29
N MET A 92 2.41 -2.34 -12.04
CA MET A 92 2.95 -1.02 -11.77
C MET A 92 4.18 -1.09 -10.86
N THR A 93 5.32 -0.71 -11.41
CA THR A 93 6.60 -0.67 -10.68
C THR A 93 6.79 0.69 -10.03
N ALA A 94 7.03 0.70 -8.73
CA ALA A 94 7.38 1.90 -7.98
C ALA A 94 8.88 1.96 -7.69
N GLU A 95 9.51 3.08 -8.06
CA GLU A 95 10.84 3.45 -7.61
C GLU A 95 10.78 3.94 -6.17
N ARG A 96 11.87 3.73 -5.43
CA ARG A 96 11.93 4.04 -4.01
C ARG A 96 13.24 4.74 -3.65
N GLU A 97 13.11 5.83 -2.92
CA GLU A 97 14.24 6.66 -2.49
C GLU A 97 14.20 6.88 -0.98
N ALA A 98 15.35 6.74 -0.34
CA ALA A 98 15.48 6.88 1.10
C ALA A 98 16.13 8.22 1.50
N TYR A 99 15.53 8.86 2.49
CA TYR A 99 15.99 10.11 3.09
C TYR A 99 16.06 9.94 4.62
N PRO A 100 17.26 9.73 5.19
CA PRO A 100 17.45 9.71 6.63
C PRO A 100 17.01 11.03 7.26
N LEU A 101 16.28 10.98 8.37
CA LEU A 101 15.89 12.20 9.06
C LEU A 101 17.09 12.79 9.81
N ALA A 102 17.35 14.09 9.63
CA ALA A 102 18.49 14.75 10.27
C ALA A 102 18.40 14.74 11.80
N PHE A 103 17.18 14.73 12.34
CA PHE A 103 16.88 14.77 13.77
C PHE A 103 16.62 13.38 14.38
N ASP A 104 16.55 12.33 13.56
CA ASP A 104 16.46 10.94 13.99
C ASP A 104 17.03 10.03 12.88
N PRO A 105 18.37 9.85 12.83
CA PRO A 105 19.02 9.14 11.72
C PRO A 105 18.64 7.66 11.59
N LYS A 106 17.99 7.08 12.62
CA LYS A 106 17.46 5.71 12.60
C LYS A 106 16.10 5.63 11.90
N THR A 107 15.43 6.76 11.69
CA THR A 107 14.17 6.84 10.95
C THR A 107 14.41 7.44 9.58
N TRP A 108 13.95 6.74 8.55
CA TRP A 108 14.10 7.15 7.16
C TRP A 108 12.71 7.44 6.57
N LEU A 109 12.58 8.54 5.84
CA LEU A 109 11.46 8.75 4.93
C LEU A 109 11.76 8.00 3.63
N ILE A 110 10.88 7.11 3.23
CA ILE A 110 10.93 6.43 1.95
C ILE A 110 9.89 7.07 1.04
N VAL A 111 10.33 7.64 -0.07
CA VAL A 111 9.47 8.23 -1.09
C VAL A 111 9.26 7.22 -2.21
N LEU A 112 8.02 7.07 -2.66
CA LEU A 112 7.63 6.20 -3.75
C LEU A 112 7.33 7.04 -4.99
N TYR A 113 7.81 6.58 -6.15
CA TYR A 113 7.48 7.17 -7.45
C TYR A 113 6.98 6.12 -8.42
N GLU A 114 5.94 6.46 -9.17
CA GLU A 114 5.43 5.66 -10.28
C GLU A 114 5.71 6.45 -11.57
N GLY A 115 6.80 6.09 -12.27
CA GLY A 115 7.33 6.93 -13.35
C GLY A 115 7.81 8.30 -12.83
N ASP A 116 7.23 9.37 -13.37
CA ASP A 116 7.51 10.76 -12.99
C ASP A 116 6.51 11.33 -11.96
N GLU A 117 5.64 10.49 -11.40
CA GLU A 117 4.66 10.90 -10.39
C GLU A 117 5.08 10.45 -8.99
N TYR A 118 4.84 11.33 -8.01
CA TYR A 118 4.94 11.03 -6.59
C TYR A 118 3.76 10.14 -6.17
N ALA A 119 4.05 8.94 -5.70
CA ALA A 119 3.05 7.93 -5.33
C ALA A 119 2.81 7.83 -3.81
N GLY A 120 3.48 8.66 -3.01
CA GLY A 120 3.35 8.68 -1.55
C GLY A 120 4.66 8.37 -0.83
N TYR A 121 4.56 8.12 0.47
CA TYR A 121 5.70 7.90 1.34
C TYR A 121 5.41 6.87 2.45
N SER A 122 6.47 6.36 3.06
CA SER A 122 6.41 5.60 4.30
C SER A 122 7.60 5.91 5.20
N PHE A 123 7.49 5.55 6.48
CA PHE A 123 8.62 5.62 7.41
C PHE A 123 9.22 4.24 7.62
N SER A 124 10.55 4.17 7.58
CA SER A 124 11.32 2.98 7.91
C SER A 124 12.11 3.22 9.19
N PHE A 125 11.90 2.35 10.17
CA PHE A 125 12.54 2.42 11.49
C PHE A 125 13.65 1.38 11.57
N ARG A 126 14.90 1.84 11.58
CA ARG A 126 16.08 0.98 11.65
C ARG A 126 16.42 0.68 13.11
N ARG A 127 16.72 -0.58 13.40
CA ARG A 127 17.16 -1.03 14.73
C ARG A 127 18.66 -0.85 14.89
#